data_AF-A0A1F1SCE0-F1
#
_entry.id   AF-A0A1F1SCE0-F1
#
_cell.length_a   1.000
_cell.length_b   1.000
_cell.length_c   1.000
_cell.angle_alpha   90.00
_cell.angle_beta   90.00
_cell.angle_gamma   90.00
#
_symmetry.space_group_name_H-M   'P 1'
#
loop_
_entity.id
_entity.type
_entity.pdbx_description
1 polymer ?
#
loop_
_entity_poly.entity_id
_entity_poly.type
_entity_poly.pdbx_seq_one_letter_code
_entity_poly.pdbx_strand_id
1 'polypeptide(L)'
;MRTLIEQKISNGDYVRMIETHRQPFSGPENELLEEILQRFEFDVVQQQALAQAVMQQARFDPNALHIEEFEDEDVTGICPHCLNPPVPPLRDYLMWRERQM
;
A
#
# COMPACT_ATOMS: atom_id res chain seq x y z
N MET A 1 13.15 -0.79 -23.21
CA MET A 1 13.75 -0.60 -21.87
C MET A 1 12.90 -1.40 -20.90
N ARG A 2 13.49 -2.19 -20.00
CA ARG A 2 12.73 -2.88 -18.96
C ARG A 2 12.38 -1.92 -17.83
N THR A 3 11.14 -1.95 -17.34
CA THR A 3 10.73 -1.14 -16.17
C THR A 3 11.45 -1.62 -14.91
N LEU A 4 11.52 -0.79 -13.86
CA LEU A 4 12.13 -1.20 -12.59
C LEU A 4 11.43 -2.44 -12.00
N ILE A 5 10.11 -2.55 -12.18
CA ILE A 5 9.32 -3.73 -11.79
C ILE A 5 9.83 -4.98 -12.51
N GLU A 6 10.02 -4.93 -13.83
CA GLU A 6 10.55 -6.06 -14.63
C GLU A 6 12.01 -6.42 -14.29
N GLN A 7 12.75 -5.51 -13.66
CA GLN A 7 14.11 -5.75 -13.20
C GLN A 7 14.14 -6.40 -11.81
N LYS A 8 13.23 -5.99 -10.93
CA LYS A 8 13.20 -6.39 -9.50
C LYS A 8 12.31 -7.60 -9.22
N ILE A 9 11.30 -7.84 -10.05
CA ILE A 9 10.31 -8.90 -9.89
C ILE A 9 10.50 -9.92 -10.99
N SER A 10 10.94 -11.12 -10.63
CA SER A 10 11.26 -12.18 -11.59
C SER A 10 10.03 -12.97 -12.02
N ASN A 11 8.98 -13.04 -11.20
CA ASN A 11 7.74 -13.71 -11.56
C ASN A 11 6.86 -12.83 -12.47
N GLY A 12 6.65 -13.25 -13.71
CA GLY A 12 5.86 -12.52 -14.70
C GLY A 12 4.39 -12.30 -14.34
N ASP A 13 3.79 -13.18 -13.53
CA ASP A 13 2.42 -12.98 -13.04
C ASP A 13 2.35 -11.81 -12.05
N TYR A 14 3.34 -11.71 -11.16
CA TYR A 14 3.42 -10.61 -10.21
C TYR A 14 3.75 -9.29 -10.90
N VAL A 15 4.61 -9.29 -11.91
CA VAL A 15 4.84 -8.11 -12.77
C VAL A 15 3.52 -7.62 -13.36
N ARG A 16 2.75 -8.50 -14.01
CA ARG A 16 1.45 -8.14 -14.60
C ARG A 16 0.47 -7.62 -13.57
N MET A 17 0.40 -8.26 -12.40
CA MET A 17 -0.50 -7.86 -11.34
C MET A 17 -0.15 -6.48 -10.79
N ILE A 18 1.14 -6.22 -10.52
CA ILE A 18 1.62 -4.93 -10.03
C ILE A 18 1.33 -3.83 -11.05
N GLU A 19 1.70 -4.03 -12.33
CA GLU A 19 1.49 -3.03 -13.38
C GLU A 19 0.01 -2.73 -13.64
N THR A 20 -0.87 -3.72 -13.48
CA THR A 20 -2.33 -3.54 -13.62
C THR A 20 -2.90 -2.74 -12.46
N HIS A 21 -2.56 -3.09 -11.22
CA HIS A 21 -3.15 -2.49 -10.03
C HIS A 21 -2.54 -1.16 -9.62
N ARG A 22 -1.34 -0.80 -10.10
CA ARG A 22 -0.77 0.53 -9.90
C ARG A 22 -1.32 1.62 -10.83
N GLN A 23 -2.07 1.26 -11.89
CA GLN A 23 -2.68 2.23 -12.81
C GLN A 23 -3.49 3.34 -12.10
N PRO A 24 -4.36 3.03 -11.11
CA PRO A 24 -5.12 4.05 -10.38
C PRO A 24 -4.32 4.79 -9.31
N PHE A 25 -3.04 4.45 -9.06
CA PHE A 25 -2.26 5.09 -8.01
C PHE A 25 -2.07 6.58 -8.29
N SER A 26 -2.16 7.36 -7.22
CA SER A 26 -1.71 8.75 -7.17
C SER A 26 -0.18 8.85 -7.37
N GLY A 27 0.31 10.08 -7.54
CA GLY A 27 1.75 10.36 -7.61
C GLY A 27 2.53 9.81 -6.41
N PRO A 28 2.15 10.16 -5.16
CA PRO A 28 2.84 9.67 -3.96
C PRO A 28 2.81 8.14 -3.80
N GLU A 29 1.74 7.47 -4.22
CA GLU A 29 1.67 6.01 -4.17
C GLU A 29 2.61 5.34 -5.18
N ASN A 30 2.74 5.92 -6.38
CA ASN A 30 3.73 5.47 -7.36
C ASN A 30 5.16 5.71 -6.88
N GLU A 31 5.43 6.88 -6.27
CA GLU A 31 6.74 7.20 -5.69
C GLU A 31 7.11 6.22 -4.57
N LEU A 32 6.16 5.89 -3.68
CA LEU A 32 6.37 4.90 -2.62
C LEU A 32 6.66 3.50 -3.18
N LEU A 33 5.92 3.07 -4.20
CA LEU A 33 6.19 1.78 -4.87
C LEU A 33 7.58 1.77 -5.49
N GLU A 34 7.99 2.85 -6.15
CA GLU A 34 9.31 2.98 -6.75
C GLU A 34 10.42 2.97 -5.70
N GLU A 35 10.23 3.69 -4.59
CA GLU A 35 11.15 3.69 -3.44
C GLU A 35 11.38 2.27 -2.90
N ILE A 36 10.29 1.51 -2.69
CA ILE A 36 10.36 0.11 -2.26
C ILE A 36 11.18 -0.72 -3.25
N LEU A 37 10.91 -0.58 -4.55
CA LEU A 37 11.62 -1.34 -5.59
C LEU A 37 13.11 -0.98 -5.65
N GLN A 38 13.48 0.28 -5.40
CA GLN A 38 14.87 0.72 -5.38
C GLN A 38 15.61 0.24 -4.12
N ARG A 39 14.98 0.32 -2.95
CA ARG A 39 15.60 0.03 -1.64
C ARG A 39 15.83 -1.45 -1.37
N PHE A 40 15.00 -2.33 -1.92
CA PHE A 40 15.00 -3.75 -1.56
C PHE A 40 15.30 -4.65 -2.76
N GLU A 41 15.85 -5.83 -2.43
CA GLU A 41 15.79 -7.02 -3.28
C GLU A 41 14.61 -7.89 -2.83
N PHE A 42 14.16 -8.80 -3.69
CA PHE A 42 12.94 -9.57 -3.44
C PHE A 42 13.13 -11.07 -3.71
N ASP A 43 13.04 -11.87 -2.65
CA ASP A 43 12.76 -13.30 -2.78
C ASP A 43 11.31 -13.57 -3.21
N VAL A 44 10.98 -14.82 -3.46
CA VAL A 44 9.65 -15.22 -3.96
C VAL A 44 8.50 -14.80 -3.04
N VAL A 45 8.69 -14.90 -1.71
CA VAL A 45 7.65 -14.55 -0.72
C VAL A 45 7.47 -13.03 -0.68
N GLN A 46 8.58 -12.29 -0.74
CA GLN A 46 8.59 -10.84 -0.74
C GLN A 46 7.94 -10.28 -2.02
N GLN A 47 8.20 -10.88 -3.19
CA GLN A 47 7.52 -10.52 -4.43
C GLN A 47 6.00 -10.74 -4.34
N GLN A 48 5.57 -11.89 -3.79
CA GLN A 48 4.16 -12.19 -3.60
C GLN A 48 3.50 -11.17 -2.67
N ALA A 49 4.14 -10.86 -1.53
CA ALA A 49 3.63 -9.92 -0.55
C ALA A 49 3.54 -8.50 -1.13
N LEU A 50 4.55 -8.03 -1.88
CA LEU A 50 4.48 -6.74 -2.57
C LEU A 50 3.30 -6.70 -3.55
N ALA A 51 3.13 -7.74 -4.36
CA ALA A 51 2.08 -7.77 -5.36
C ALA A 51 0.68 -7.76 -4.70
N GLN A 52 0.50 -8.44 -3.57
CA GLN A 52 -0.72 -8.37 -2.76
C GLN A 52 -0.94 -6.97 -2.16
N ALA A 53 0.12 -6.33 -1.63
CA ALA A 53 0.04 -4.98 -1.10
C ALA A 53 -0.38 -3.96 -2.18
N VAL A 54 0.16 -4.07 -3.40
CA VAL A 54 -0.24 -3.23 -4.54
C VAL A 54 -1.71 -3.44 -4.91
N MET A 55 -2.18 -4.69 -4.97
CA MET A 55 -3.59 -5.00 -5.24
C MET A 55 -4.52 -4.43 -4.16
N GLN A 56 -4.11 -4.48 -2.89
CA GLN A 56 -4.90 -3.95 -1.78
C GLN A 56 -4.89 -2.42 -1.75
N GLN A 57 -3.75 -1.79 -2.04
CA GLN A 57 -3.62 -0.34 -2.13
C GLN A 57 -4.57 0.24 -3.19
N ALA A 58 -4.70 -0.43 -4.34
CA ALA A 58 -5.54 0.02 -5.45
C ALA A 58 -7.04 0.17 -5.08
N ARG A 59 -7.48 -0.47 -4.00
CA ARG A 59 -8.85 -0.42 -3.47
C ARG A 59 -8.92 0.18 -2.07
N PHE A 60 -7.81 0.71 -1.57
CA PHE A 60 -7.73 1.25 -0.23
C PHE A 60 -8.45 2.61 -0.20
N ASP A 61 -9.53 2.67 0.56
CA ASP A 61 -10.22 3.90 0.88
C ASP A 61 -10.01 4.18 2.37
N PRO A 62 -9.23 5.22 2.74
CA PRO A 62 -9.00 5.55 4.13
C PRO A 62 -10.29 5.91 4.86
N ASN A 63 -11.31 6.43 4.17
CA ASN A 63 -12.55 6.92 4.79
C ASN A 63 -13.66 5.88 4.86
N ALA A 64 -13.49 4.67 4.32
CA ALA A 64 -14.56 3.67 4.20
C ALA A 64 -15.18 3.22 5.53
N LEU A 65 -14.53 3.50 6.67
CA LEU A 65 -14.98 3.15 8.02
C LEU A 65 -15.24 4.38 8.91
N HIS A 66 -15.35 5.58 8.33
CA HIS A 66 -15.87 6.72 9.08
C HIS A 66 -17.32 6.46 9.49
N ILE A 67 -17.58 6.40 10.79
CA ILE A 67 -18.94 6.39 11.34
C ILE A 67 -19.29 7.86 11.61
N GLU A 68 -20.28 8.38 10.91
CA GLU A 68 -20.75 9.77 11.07
C GLU A 68 -21.57 9.99 12.37
N GLU A 69 -21.86 8.91 13.11
CA GLU A 69 -22.69 8.92 14.34
C GLU A 69 -21.90 9.36 15.58
N PHE A 70 -21.53 10.64 15.64
CA PHE A 70 -21.40 11.37 16.91
C PHE A 70 -22.34 12.58 16.85
N GLU A 71 -23.63 12.31 16.62
CA GLU A 71 -24.72 13.30 16.61
C GLU A 71 -25.29 13.58 18.03
N ASP A 72 -24.56 13.28 19.10
CA ASP A 72 -24.92 13.77 20.43
C ASP A 72 -24.20 15.11 20.67
N GLU A 73 -24.99 16.19 20.54
CA GLU A 73 -24.62 17.62 20.55
C GLU A 73 -23.82 18.10 21.78
N ASP A 74 -23.51 17.22 22.74
CA ASP A 74 -22.80 17.54 23.99
C ASP A 74 -21.44 16.83 24.17
N VAL A 75 -20.97 16.02 23.21
CA VAL A 75 -19.64 15.39 23.25
C VAL A 75 -18.86 15.79 21.99
N THR A 76 -17.84 16.64 22.15
CA THR A 76 -16.77 16.81 21.15
C THR A 76 -15.86 15.58 21.15
N GLY A 77 -16.43 14.43 20.82
CA GLY A 77 -15.73 13.16 20.72
C GLY A 77 -14.85 13.16 19.48
N ILE A 78 -13.54 13.03 19.67
CA ILE A 78 -12.65 12.75 18.53
C ILE A 78 -12.97 11.33 18.04
N CYS A 79 -13.36 11.20 16.78
CA CYS A 79 -13.61 9.90 16.17
C CYS A 79 -12.38 8.98 16.33
N PRO A 80 -12.53 7.74 16.86
CA PRO A 80 -11.42 6.80 17.04
C PRO A 80 -10.64 6.51 15.75
N HIS A 81 -11.32 6.56 14.59
CA HIS A 81 -10.69 6.44 13.28
C HIS A 81 -9.70 7.59 13.00
N CYS A 82 -10.05 8.82 13.38
CA CYS A 82 -9.18 9.99 13.21
C CYS A 82 -7.99 9.97 14.18
N LEU A 83 -8.16 9.34 15.36
CA LEU A 83 -7.06 9.13 16.32
C LEU A 83 -6.06 8.09 15.82
N ASN A 84 -6.53 7.07 15.09
CA ASN A 84 -5.69 6.00 14.57
C ASN A 84 -6.19 5.54 13.19
N PRO A 85 -5.87 6.29 12.12
CA PRO A 85 -6.32 5.94 10.79
C PRO A 85 -5.67 4.62 10.33
N PRO A 86 -6.37 3.83 9.50
CA PRO A 86 -5.79 2.60 8.96
C PRO A 86 -4.54 2.92 8.14
N VAL A 87 -3.50 2.11 8.30
CA VAL A 87 -2.25 2.26 7.55
C VAL A 87 -2.48 1.78 6.10
N PRO A 88 -2.09 2.57 5.07
CA PRO A 88 -2.19 2.13 3.69
C PRO A 88 -1.39 0.84 3.43
N PRO A 89 -1.90 -0.13 2.65
CA PRO A 89 -1.24 -1.41 2.41
C PRO A 89 0.21 -1.34 1.92
N LEU A 90 0.55 -0.42 1.02
CA LEU A 90 1.94 -0.26 0.56
C LEU A 90 2.85 0.29 1.67
N ARG A 91 2.31 1.16 2.52
CA ARG A 91 3.05 1.70 3.66
C ARG A 91 3.30 0.61 4.71
N ASP A 92 2.31 -0.24 4.98
CA ASP A 92 2.46 -1.39 5.86
C ASP A 92 3.51 -2.38 5.33
N TYR A 93 3.50 -2.65 4.01
CA TYR A 93 4.53 -3.47 3.37
C TYR A 93 5.93 -2.90 3.57
N LEU A 94 6.13 -1.59 3.38
CA LEU A 94 7.42 -0.94 3.63
C LEU A 94 7.86 -1.13 5.09
N MET A 95 6.97 -0.87 6.05
CA MET A 95 7.27 -1.04 7.47
C MET A 95 7.65 -2.48 7.82
N TRP A 96 7.00 -3.46 7.18
CA TRP A 96 7.36 -4.87 7.32
C TRP A 96 8.76 -5.16 6.77
N ARG A 97 9.12 -4.61 5.60
CA ARG A 97 10.47 -4.76 5.02
C ARG A 97 11.55 -4.18 5.92
N GLU A 98 11.29 -3.02 6.52
CA GLU A 98 12.24 -2.34 7.42
C GLU A 98 12.51 -3.12 8.71
N ARG A 99 11.56 -3.94 9.17
CA ARG A 99 11.74 -4.79 10.37
C ARG A 99 12.52 -6.08 10.10
N GLN A 100 12.70 -6.45 8.84
CA GLN A 100 13.39 -7.67 8.43
C GLN A 100 14.83 -7.41 7.94
N MET A 101 15.24 -6.14 7.88
CA MET A 101 16.64 -5.73 7.68
C MET A 101 17.43 -5.87 8.98
#